data_AF-A0A957X6T0-F1
#
_entry.id   AF-A0A957X6T0-F1
#
_cell.length_a   1.000
_cell.length_b   1.000
_cell.length_c   1.000
_cell.angle_alpha   90.00
_cell.angle_beta   90.00
_cell.angle_gamma   90.00
#
_symmetry.space_group_name_H-M   'P 1'
#
loop_
_entity.id
_entity.type
_entity.pdbx_description
1 polymer ?
#
loop_
_entity_poly.entity_id
_entity_poly.type
_entity_poly.pdbx_seq_one_letter_code
_entity_poly.pdbx_strand_id
1 'polypeptide(L)'
;TGRGLGPYVTSSDTIAYEATVTNELSGRYLRGLLESELPVDSVIQTQEIDGLLPLASTTLSGDIALAAAGISASQATSLTLRAGAIVDTVPDHLLWLRFNDAAGATRFADSSVYGTDASYQNVTANGQYVYLQASDGLIVAPVSGMEESTGGFSVGVWFKLTTTNAGTTQWLLHGQRSGSSGSDQGSPYLYVTHDGSLGAFLLEGAPKVLSSAAGAVRANEWHHALRQGLRNPKSFVIQMLGGYSWRRRCQESALPHNSSFSGVYGFSEKSDFQLVFRESLMAIADGGLIMCHPGLRGEDPADPIRNQRWREWQLLASAQFSTELQDANAVLTRFQYASAESWR
;
A
#
# COMPACT_ATOMS: atom_id res chain seq x y z
N THR A 1 -27.27 10.46 15.79
CA THR A 1 -28.62 10.36 16.40
C THR A 1 -28.86 11.59 17.26
N GLY A 2 -29.75 12.51 16.84
CA GLY A 2 -30.00 13.75 17.58
C GLY A 2 -30.66 13.48 18.94
N ARG A 3 -30.05 14.00 20.01
CA ARG A 3 -30.66 14.01 21.34
C ARG A 3 -31.62 15.20 21.45
N GLY A 4 -32.91 14.91 21.64
CA GLY A 4 -33.83 15.73 22.42
C GLY A 4 -34.44 16.97 21.77
N LEU A 5 -35.17 16.82 20.67
CA LEU A 5 -36.11 17.87 20.21
C LEU A 5 -37.47 17.22 19.93
N GLY A 6 -38.54 17.79 20.48
CA GLY A 6 -39.92 17.41 20.15
C GLY A 6 -40.28 17.77 18.69
N PRO A 7 -41.49 17.47 18.20
CA PRO A 7 -41.88 17.72 16.81
C PRO A 7 -41.95 19.21 16.40
N TYR A 8 -41.71 20.14 17.34
CA TYR A 8 -41.74 21.58 17.16
C TYR A 8 -40.54 22.23 17.84
N VAL A 9 -39.95 23.22 17.18
CA VAL A 9 -38.81 24.03 17.63
C VAL A 9 -39.11 25.51 17.40
N THR A 10 -38.54 26.39 18.23
CA THR A 10 -38.64 27.85 18.15
C THR A 10 -37.42 28.46 17.47
N SER A 11 -37.52 29.69 16.96
CA SER A 11 -36.39 30.37 16.30
C SER A 11 -35.19 30.63 17.23
N SER A 12 -35.39 30.57 18.56
CA SER A 12 -34.32 30.66 19.55
C SER A 12 -33.63 29.33 19.84
N ASP A 13 -34.12 28.21 19.32
CA ASP A 13 -33.53 26.90 19.61
C ASP A 13 -32.32 26.63 18.71
N THR A 14 -31.48 25.73 19.19
CA THR A 14 -30.30 25.23 18.49
C THR A 14 -30.46 23.74 18.22
N ILE A 15 -30.11 23.31 17.01
CA ILE A 15 -30.06 21.90 16.64
C ILE A 15 -28.60 21.46 16.65
N ALA A 16 -28.25 20.60 17.59
CA ALA A 16 -26.97 19.91 17.61
C ALA A 16 -27.00 18.70 16.67
N TYR A 17 -25.92 18.50 15.92
CA TYR A 17 -25.73 17.32 15.09
C TYR A 17 -24.38 16.67 15.32
N GLU A 18 -24.34 15.38 15.01
CA GLU A 18 -23.14 14.56 14.96
C GLU A 18 -23.21 13.75 13.67
N ALA A 19 -22.19 13.86 12.84
CA ALA A 19 -22.11 13.23 11.52
C ALA A 19 -20.80 12.46 11.39
N THR A 20 -20.92 11.19 11.04
CA THR A 20 -19.77 10.36 10.67
C THR A 20 -19.60 10.39 9.17
N VAL A 21 -18.48 10.93 8.70
CA VAL A 21 -18.10 10.91 7.29
C VAL A 21 -17.10 9.78 7.10
N THR A 22 -17.40 8.88 6.18
CA THR A 22 -16.55 7.72 5.85
C THR A 22 -15.99 7.88 4.46
N ASN A 23 -14.69 7.68 4.32
CA ASN A 23 -14.06 7.55 3.02
C ASN A 23 -14.19 6.10 2.54
N GLU A 24 -15.14 5.84 1.65
CA GLU A 24 -15.38 4.50 1.09
C GLU A 24 -14.39 4.10 -0.02
N LEU A 25 -13.48 5.00 -0.42
CA LEU A 25 -12.49 4.71 -1.46
C LEU A 25 -11.31 3.91 -0.90
N SER A 26 -10.92 2.87 -1.64
CA SER A 26 -9.67 2.15 -1.42
C SER A 26 -8.50 2.93 -2.04
N GLY A 27 -7.49 3.28 -1.25
CA GLY A 27 -6.24 3.88 -1.74
C GLY A 27 -6.30 5.36 -2.14
N ARG A 28 -7.34 6.10 -1.79
CA ARG A 28 -7.43 7.55 -2.02
C ARG A 28 -7.84 8.24 -0.73
N TYR A 29 -7.17 9.30 -0.33
CA TYR A 29 -7.67 10.13 0.77
C TYR A 29 -8.65 11.18 0.23
N LEU A 30 -9.58 11.61 1.08
CA LEU A 30 -10.53 12.66 0.76
C LEU A 30 -10.13 13.94 1.47
N ARG A 31 -10.08 15.06 0.76
CA ARG A 31 -10.21 16.39 1.38
C ARG A 31 -11.61 16.86 1.10
N GLY A 32 -12.37 17.12 2.16
CA GLY A 32 -13.81 17.31 2.02
C GLY A 32 -14.33 18.50 2.79
N LEU A 33 -15.58 18.80 2.50
CA LEU A 33 -16.39 19.76 3.22
C LEU A 33 -17.64 19.04 3.70
N LEU A 34 -17.99 19.22 4.97
CA LEU A 34 -19.32 18.91 5.47
C LEU A 34 -20.14 20.19 5.47
N GLU A 35 -21.18 20.23 4.64
CA GLU A 35 -22.13 21.33 4.57
C GLU A 35 -23.37 20.98 5.40
N SER A 36 -23.82 21.94 6.20
CA SER A 36 -25.09 21.88 6.93
C SER A 36 -26.09 22.82 6.30
N GLU A 37 -27.19 22.27 5.80
CA GLU A 37 -28.24 23.00 5.09
C GLU A 37 -29.53 23.07 5.91
N LEU A 38 -30.06 24.28 6.08
CA LEU A 38 -31.33 24.50 6.76
C LEU A 38 -32.00 25.81 6.28
N PRO A 39 -33.17 25.75 5.61
CA PRO A 39 -33.81 24.55 5.03
C PRO A 39 -32.93 23.94 3.92
N VAL A 40 -33.38 22.84 3.31
CA VAL A 40 -32.67 22.17 2.20
C VAL A 40 -32.20 23.18 1.15
N ASP A 41 -30.97 22.98 0.66
CA ASP A 41 -30.26 23.85 -0.31
C ASP A 41 -29.90 25.26 0.20
N SER A 42 -30.05 25.53 1.49
CA SER A 42 -29.56 26.78 2.14
C SER A 42 -28.42 26.45 3.11
N VAL A 43 -27.18 26.59 2.65
CA VAL A 43 -25.98 26.30 3.47
C VAL A 43 -25.83 27.34 4.60
N ILE A 44 -25.83 26.86 5.85
CA ILE A 44 -25.69 27.69 7.06
C ILE A 44 -24.31 27.55 7.69
N GLN A 45 -23.68 26.38 7.55
CA GLN A 45 -22.35 26.11 8.09
C GLN A 45 -21.58 25.15 7.18
N THR A 46 -20.27 25.36 7.10
CA THR A 46 -19.32 24.47 6.43
C THR A 46 -18.21 24.09 7.41
N GLN A 47 -17.82 22.81 7.44
CA GLN A 47 -16.66 22.33 8.18
C GLN A 47 -15.68 21.64 7.22
N GLU A 48 -14.39 21.98 7.32
CA GLU A 48 -13.35 21.32 6.53
C GLU A 48 -12.96 19.97 7.13
N ILE A 49 -12.71 18.99 6.24
CA ILE A 49 -12.17 17.68 6.59
C ILE A 49 -10.73 17.64 6.08
N ASP A 50 -9.79 17.87 6.98
CA ASP A 50 -8.35 17.82 6.73
C ASP A 50 -7.90 16.37 6.52
N GLY A 51 -8.01 15.89 5.28
CA GLY A 51 -7.42 14.63 4.84
C GLY A 51 -7.95 13.39 5.57
N LEU A 52 -9.01 12.79 5.03
CA LEU A 52 -9.57 11.53 5.51
C LEU A 52 -8.93 10.34 4.79
N LEU A 53 -8.19 9.50 5.52
CA LEU A 53 -7.51 8.31 4.99
C LEU A 53 -8.49 7.32 4.31
N PRO A 54 -8.02 6.45 3.40
CA PRO A 54 -8.83 5.37 2.83
C PRO A 54 -9.50 4.52 3.91
N LEU A 55 -10.78 4.20 3.74
CA LEU A 55 -11.59 3.40 4.67
C LEU A 55 -11.68 3.95 6.10
N ALA A 56 -11.18 5.16 6.33
CA ALA A 56 -11.28 5.82 7.63
C ALA A 56 -12.58 6.61 7.73
N SER A 57 -13.07 6.71 8.96
CA SER A 57 -14.18 7.58 9.31
C SER A 57 -13.70 8.68 10.25
N THR A 58 -14.26 9.86 10.09
CA THR A 58 -14.14 10.94 11.08
C THR A 58 -15.53 11.36 11.52
N THR A 59 -15.64 11.82 12.76
CA THR A 59 -16.91 12.32 13.30
C THR A 59 -16.79 13.81 13.54
N LEU A 60 -17.72 14.55 12.94
CA LEU A 60 -17.83 15.99 13.06
C LEU A 60 -19.10 16.28 13.84
N SER A 61 -19.02 17.26 14.74
CA SER A 61 -20.18 17.75 15.48
C SER A 61 -20.35 19.24 15.23
N GLY A 62 -21.57 19.73 15.32
CA GLY A 62 -21.85 21.15 15.15
C GLY A 62 -23.22 21.52 15.69
N ASP A 63 -23.41 22.82 15.85
CA ASP A 63 -24.60 23.42 16.42
C ASP A 63 -25.17 24.45 15.44
N ILE A 64 -26.43 24.30 15.05
CA ILE A 64 -27.11 25.19 14.10
C ILE A 64 -28.19 25.96 14.85
N ALA A 65 -27.99 27.27 15.00
CA ALA A 65 -29.02 28.16 15.53
C ALA A 65 -30.14 28.36 14.50
N LEU A 66 -31.40 28.10 14.86
CA LEU A 66 -32.54 28.25 13.95
C LEU A 66 -32.75 29.68 13.47
N ALA A 67 -32.34 30.67 14.27
CA ALA A 67 -32.32 32.07 13.87
C ALA A 67 -31.43 32.34 12.64
N ALA A 68 -30.33 31.59 12.48
CA ALA A 68 -29.41 31.75 11.36
C ALA A 68 -29.99 31.24 10.03
N ALA A 69 -30.97 30.34 10.09
CA ALA A 69 -31.66 29.77 8.93
C ALA A 69 -32.75 30.69 8.35
N GLY A 70 -32.98 31.88 8.92
CA GLY A 70 -33.94 32.87 8.40
C GLY A 70 -35.41 32.43 8.44
N ILE A 71 -35.75 31.40 9.24
CA ILE A 71 -37.10 30.86 9.35
C ILE A 71 -37.95 31.81 10.22
N SER A 72 -38.79 32.61 9.59
CA SER A 72 -39.57 33.69 10.24
C SER A 72 -41.04 33.33 10.52
N ALA A 73 -41.49 32.14 10.11
CA ALA A 73 -42.85 31.65 10.33
C ALA A 73 -42.86 30.13 10.53
N SER A 74 -43.95 29.60 11.12
CA SER A 74 -44.13 28.16 11.31
C SER A 74 -44.27 27.45 9.97
N GLN A 75 -43.32 26.56 9.67
CA GLN A 75 -43.31 25.76 8.45
C GLN A 75 -42.62 24.41 8.70
N ALA A 76 -42.94 23.42 7.87
CA ALA A 76 -42.15 22.20 7.82
C ALA A 76 -40.77 22.51 7.24
N THR A 77 -39.72 22.05 7.91
CA THR A 77 -38.33 22.24 7.48
C THR A 77 -37.54 20.95 7.74
N SER A 78 -36.44 20.76 7.03
CA SER A 78 -35.53 19.64 7.24
C SER A 78 -34.09 20.13 7.26
N LEU A 79 -33.32 19.61 8.21
CA LEU A 79 -31.87 19.74 8.25
C LEU A 79 -31.25 18.66 7.36
N THR A 80 -30.41 19.07 6.41
CA THR A 80 -29.64 18.15 5.57
C THR A 80 -28.15 18.34 5.84
N LEU A 81 -27.42 17.24 5.99
CA LEU A 81 -25.97 17.23 6.06
C LEU A 81 -25.43 16.66 4.76
N ARG A 82 -24.66 17.44 4.00
CA ARG A 82 -24.10 17.06 2.70
C ARG A 82 -22.57 16.99 2.81
N ALA A 83 -22.01 15.81 2.61
CA ALA A 83 -20.57 15.64 2.53
C ALA A 83 -20.12 15.74 1.06
N GLY A 84 -19.26 16.70 0.76
CA GLY A 84 -18.56 16.82 -0.52
C GLY A 84 -17.08 16.50 -0.34
N ALA A 85 -16.43 15.94 -1.37
CA ALA A 85 -15.00 15.70 -1.32
C ALA A 85 -14.33 15.95 -2.67
N ILE A 86 -13.16 16.59 -2.60
CA ILE A 86 -12.18 16.58 -3.69
C ILE A 86 -11.35 15.32 -3.49
N VAL A 87 -11.42 14.43 -4.49
CA VAL A 87 -10.54 13.27 -4.59
C VAL A 87 -9.19 13.80 -5.05
N ASP A 88 -8.25 13.90 -4.12
CA ASP A 88 -6.91 14.39 -4.40
C ASP A 88 -5.94 13.20 -4.54
N THR A 89 -5.02 13.30 -5.50
CA THR A 89 -4.02 12.28 -5.79
C THR A 89 -2.67 12.75 -5.25
N VAL A 90 -2.33 12.40 -4.01
CA VAL A 90 -0.91 12.24 -3.64
C VAL A 90 -0.51 10.83 -4.06
N PRO A 91 0.69 10.62 -4.62
CA PRO A 91 1.07 9.29 -5.05
C PRO A 91 1.23 8.39 -3.83
N ASP A 92 1.01 7.09 -4.00
CA ASP A 92 1.27 6.00 -3.05
C ASP A 92 2.76 5.88 -2.67
N HIS A 93 3.41 6.98 -2.30
CA HIS A 93 4.81 7.03 -1.93
C HIS A 93 4.94 6.73 -0.46
N LEU A 94 5.50 5.57 -0.19
CA LEU A 94 5.91 5.15 1.16
C LEU A 94 7.19 5.85 1.62
N LEU A 95 7.99 6.35 0.69
CA LEU A 95 9.21 7.11 0.92
C LEU A 95 9.41 8.05 -0.28
N TRP A 96 9.65 9.34 -0.04
CA TRP A 96 9.91 10.32 -1.09
C TRP A 96 10.98 11.33 -0.66
N LEU A 97 12.22 11.08 -1.10
CA LEU A 97 13.37 11.94 -0.84
C LEU A 97 13.61 12.83 -2.06
N ARG A 98 13.41 14.14 -1.90
CA ARG A 98 13.56 15.13 -2.98
C ARG A 98 14.95 15.71 -3.11
N PHE A 99 15.78 15.57 -2.08
CA PHE A 99 17.12 16.15 -2.00
C PHE A 99 17.16 17.67 -2.25
N ASN A 100 16.12 18.38 -1.83
CA ASN A 100 16.01 19.84 -1.91
C ASN A 100 16.44 20.54 -0.62
N ASP A 101 17.21 19.85 0.23
CA ASP A 101 17.72 20.34 1.52
C ASP A 101 18.94 21.25 1.34
N ALA A 102 19.21 22.12 2.32
CA ALA A 102 20.32 23.06 2.26
C ALA A 102 21.68 22.38 1.99
N ALA A 103 22.59 23.11 1.34
CA ALA A 103 23.93 22.60 1.08
C ALA A 103 24.62 22.15 2.39
N GLY A 104 25.19 20.94 2.37
CA GLY A 104 25.80 20.32 3.56
C GLY A 104 24.83 19.65 4.54
N ALA A 105 23.54 19.51 4.20
CA ALA A 105 22.60 18.75 5.02
C ALA A 105 23.04 17.27 5.18
N THR A 106 22.91 16.76 6.40
CA THR A 106 23.20 15.35 6.78
C THR A 106 21.94 14.55 7.10
N ARG A 107 20.79 15.23 7.10
CA ARG A 107 19.46 14.66 7.27
C ARG A 107 18.60 15.17 6.12
N PHE A 108 17.83 14.27 5.52
CA PHE A 108 17.02 14.54 4.33
C PHE A 108 15.57 14.23 4.66
N ALA A 109 14.71 15.24 4.52
CA ALA A 109 13.32 15.11 4.90
C ALA A 109 12.58 14.16 3.95
N ASP A 110 11.93 13.14 4.51
CA ASP A 110 10.96 12.35 3.76
C ASP A 110 9.70 13.18 3.56
N SER A 111 9.38 13.47 2.30
CA SER A 111 8.17 14.24 1.97
C SER A 111 6.95 13.35 1.74
N SER A 112 7.04 12.06 2.08
CA SER A 112 5.89 11.16 2.18
C SER A 112 5.04 11.45 3.42
N VAL A 113 3.84 10.87 3.47
CA VAL A 113 2.96 10.96 4.65
C VAL A 113 3.49 10.18 5.86
N TYR A 114 4.43 9.26 5.65
CA TYR A 114 4.96 8.38 6.69
C TYR A 114 6.17 8.97 7.42
N GLY A 115 6.79 10.02 6.89
CA GLY A 115 7.76 10.86 7.61
C GLY A 115 9.01 10.12 8.08
N THR A 116 9.59 9.25 7.25
CA THR A 116 10.81 8.50 7.59
C THR A 116 12.04 9.17 7.01
N ASP A 117 12.51 10.22 7.68
CA ASP A 117 13.71 10.97 7.26
C ASP A 117 14.91 10.05 7.05
N ALA A 118 15.67 10.33 6.00
CA ALA A 118 16.93 9.66 5.76
C ALA A 118 18.06 10.39 6.50
N SER A 119 19.04 9.63 6.97
CA SER A 119 20.22 10.19 7.65
C SER A 119 21.50 9.65 7.06
N TYR A 120 22.56 10.45 7.06
CA TYR A 120 23.82 9.98 6.50
C TYR A 120 25.09 10.57 7.11
N GLN A 121 26.19 9.83 6.96
CA GLN A 121 27.56 10.22 7.30
C GLN A 121 28.39 10.44 6.02
N ASN A 122 28.90 11.66 5.79
CA ASN A 122 29.81 12.03 4.69
C ASN A 122 29.19 12.26 3.30
N VAL A 123 27.92 12.67 3.21
CA VAL A 123 27.33 13.17 1.96
C VAL A 123 27.50 14.67 1.84
N THR A 124 27.75 15.14 0.62
CA THR A 124 27.62 16.56 0.25
C THR A 124 26.30 16.76 -0.49
N ALA A 125 25.33 17.39 0.18
CA ALA A 125 24.13 17.92 -0.46
C ALA A 125 24.44 19.25 -1.15
N ASN A 126 23.85 19.52 -2.31
CA ASN A 126 24.01 20.78 -3.05
C ASN A 126 22.66 21.49 -3.31
N GLY A 127 21.64 21.27 -2.47
CA GLY A 127 20.33 21.91 -2.66
C GLY A 127 19.38 21.25 -3.64
N GLN A 128 19.84 20.29 -4.46
CA GLN A 128 19.03 19.64 -5.49
C GLN A 128 19.29 18.13 -5.64
N TYR A 129 20.48 17.69 -5.25
CA TYR A 129 20.91 16.30 -5.32
C TYR A 129 21.98 16.05 -4.27
N VAL A 130 22.25 14.78 -4.05
CA VAL A 130 23.26 14.26 -3.13
C VAL A 130 24.40 13.65 -3.93
N TYR A 131 25.63 13.98 -3.57
CA TYR A 131 26.82 13.32 -4.09
C TYR A 131 27.23 12.15 -3.19
N LEU A 132 27.40 10.97 -3.77
CA LEU A 132 27.84 9.74 -3.09
C LEU A 132 29.17 9.28 -3.71
N GLN A 133 30.17 8.98 -2.89
CA GLN A 133 31.36 8.24 -3.29
C GLN A 133 31.13 6.72 -3.19
N ALA A 134 32.06 5.91 -3.69
CA ALA A 134 31.88 4.46 -3.81
C ALA A 134 31.67 3.73 -2.47
N SER A 135 32.13 4.28 -1.35
CA SER A 135 31.88 3.76 0.01
C SER A 135 30.64 4.36 0.66
N ASP A 136 30.00 5.32 0.00
CA ASP A 136 28.91 6.11 0.57
C ASP A 136 27.55 5.53 0.17
N GLY A 137 26.54 5.66 1.02
CA GLY A 137 25.19 5.19 0.72
C GLY A 137 24.16 5.66 1.74
N LEU A 138 23.21 6.48 1.31
CA LEU A 138 22.16 7.02 2.18
C LEU A 138 21.38 5.92 2.90
N ILE A 139 21.33 5.98 4.23
CA ILE A 139 20.60 5.01 5.05
C ILE A 139 19.24 5.60 5.40
N VAL A 140 18.20 4.88 5.00
CA VAL A 140 16.83 5.15 5.42
C VAL A 140 16.47 4.11 6.47
N ALA A 141 16.01 4.57 7.63
CA ALA A 141 15.48 3.67 8.64
C ALA A 141 14.29 2.89 8.06
N PRO A 142 13.95 1.70 8.61
CA PRO A 142 12.76 0.98 8.18
C PRO A 142 11.53 1.89 8.28
N VAL A 143 10.86 2.13 7.15
CA VAL A 143 9.60 2.87 7.13
C VAL A 143 8.54 1.97 7.75
N SER A 144 7.88 2.40 8.83
CA SER A 144 6.71 1.70 9.35
C SER A 144 5.64 1.64 8.25
N GLY A 145 5.28 0.43 7.80
CA GLY A 145 4.40 0.24 6.64
C GLY A 145 5.08 -0.37 5.41
N MET A 146 6.43 -0.31 5.29
CA MET A 146 7.15 -1.08 4.24
C MET A 146 7.01 -2.59 4.43
N GLU A 147 6.79 -3.04 5.66
CA GLU A 147 6.53 -4.45 5.96
C GLU A 147 5.03 -4.82 5.92
N GLU A 148 4.15 -3.81 5.93
CA GLU A 148 2.69 -3.96 6.09
C GLU A 148 1.91 -3.67 4.80
N SER A 149 2.53 -3.04 3.80
CA SER A 149 1.96 -2.77 2.48
C SER A 149 1.63 -4.07 1.74
N THR A 150 0.37 -4.29 1.42
CA THR A 150 -0.13 -5.44 0.64
C THR A 150 -0.16 -5.18 -0.87
N GLY A 151 0.02 -3.93 -1.29
CA GLY A 151 -0.01 -3.52 -2.70
C GLY A 151 1.31 -3.78 -3.43
N GLY A 152 1.23 -3.88 -4.77
CA GLY A 152 2.43 -3.88 -5.58
C GLY A 152 3.14 -2.52 -5.50
N PHE A 153 4.44 -2.49 -5.22
CA PHE A 153 5.16 -1.22 -5.10
C PHE A 153 6.02 -0.93 -6.34
N SER A 154 6.27 0.35 -6.57
CA SER A 154 7.18 0.82 -7.61
C SER A 154 8.38 1.50 -6.96
N VAL A 155 9.55 1.31 -7.54
CA VAL A 155 10.76 2.01 -7.12
C VAL A 155 11.29 2.83 -8.28
N GLY A 156 11.52 4.12 -8.02
CA GLY A 156 12.06 5.08 -8.96
C GLY A 156 13.29 5.77 -8.37
N VAL A 157 14.35 5.92 -9.17
CA VAL A 157 15.53 6.71 -8.78
C VAL A 157 16.09 7.48 -9.98
N TRP A 158 16.39 8.75 -9.76
CA TRP A 158 17.17 9.58 -10.67
C TRP A 158 18.64 9.57 -10.23
N PHE A 159 19.54 9.30 -11.15
CA PHE A 159 20.96 9.19 -10.83
C PHE A 159 21.82 9.65 -12.01
N LYS A 160 23.05 10.06 -11.69
CA LYS A 160 24.08 10.44 -12.66
C LYS A 160 25.40 9.85 -12.23
N LEU A 161 25.93 8.92 -13.03
CA LEU A 161 27.22 8.29 -12.75
C LEU A 161 28.34 9.13 -13.37
N THR A 162 29.40 9.37 -12.62
CA THR A 162 30.60 10.06 -13.16
C THR A 162 31.40 9.17 -14.10
N THR A 163 31.38 7.85 -13.86
CA THR A 163 32.00 6.84 -14.72
C THR A 163 31.11 5.61 -14.77
N THR A 164 31.11 4.89 -15.89
CA THR A 164 30.49 3.55 -16.00
C THR A 164 31.53 2.44 -16.03
N ASN A 165 32.83 2.74 -16.15
CA ASN A 165 33.87 1.79 -16.54
C ASN A 165 34.82 1.35 -15.41
N ALA A 166 34.45 1.50 -14.14
CA ALA A 166 35.37 1.29 -13.01
C ALA A 166 35.75 -0.18 -12.72
N GLY A 167 35.41 -1.13 -13.61
CA GLY A 167 35.65 -2.57 -13.38
C GLY A 167 34.79 -3.18 -12.25
N THR A 168 33.92 -2.39 -11.64
CA THR A 168 33.05 -2.77 -10.52
C THR A 168 31.61 -2.36 -10.78
N THR A 169 30.68 -3.20 -10.31
CA THR A 169 29.25 -2.91 -10.31
C THR A 169 28.94 -1.74 -9.38
N GLN A 170 28.16 -0.77 -9.84
CA GLN A 170 27.75 0.41 -9.06
C GLN A 170 26.33 0.20 -8.52
N TRP A 171 26.15 0.35 -7.21
CA TRP A 171 24.91 0.01 -6.53
C TRP A 171 24.07 1.27 -6.42
N LEU A 172 22.85 1.23 -6.93
CA LEU A 172 21.91 2.35 -6.85
C LEU A 172 21.01 2.23 -5.62
N LEU A 173 20.55 1.01 -5.33
CA LEU A 173 19.70 0.68 -4.19
C LEU A 173 20.04 -0.71 -3.68
N HIS A 174 20.06 -0.89 -2.37
CA HIS A 174 20.35 -2.18 -1.73
C HIS A 174 19.50 -2.37 -0.48
N GLY A 175 18.79 -3.49 -0.39
CA GLY A 175 18.11 -3.88 0.84
C GLY A 175 19.08 -4.55 1.80
N GLN A 176 19.26 -4.03 3.00
CA GLN A 176 20.04 -4.70 4.06
C GLN A 176 19.12 -5.35 5.08
N ARG A 177 19.48 -6.55 5.55
CA ARG A 177 18.83 -7.17 6.70
C ARG A 177 19.39 -6.53 7.98
N SER A 178 18.56 -6.38 9.00
CA SER A 178 19.02 -5.91 10.30
C SER A 178 20.10 -6.86 10.84
N GLY A 179 21.26 -6.32 11.21
CA GLY A 179 22.40 -7.07 11.76
C GLY A 179 23.38 -7.67 10.74
N SER A 180 23.19 -7.49 9.43
CA SER A 180 24.17 -7.93 8.41
C SER A 180 25.15 -6.81 8.06
N SER A 181 26.46 -7.08 8.10
CA SER A 181 27.51 -6.17 7.59
C SER A 181 28.07 -6.69 6.27
N GLY A 182 27.81 -5.98 5.17
CA GLY A 182 28.34 -6.31 3.85
C GLY A 182 27.30 -6.74 2.82
N SER A 183 27.78 -7.07 1.62
CA SER A 183 26.98 -7.59 0.50
C SER A 183 26.45 -8.98 0.83
N ASP A 184 25.36 -9.05 1.60
CA ASP A 184 24.64 -10.31 1.78
C ASP A 184 24.25 -10.82 0.39
N GLN A 185 24.77 -12.00 0.01
CA GLN A 185 24.59 -12.63 -1.31
C GLN A 185 23.11 -12.97 -1.63
N GLY A 186 22.18 -12.57 -0.76
CA GLY A 186 20.75 -12.79 -0.89
C GLY A 186 19.92 -11.56 -0.59
N SER A 187 20.47 -10.36 -0.77
CA SER A 187 19.71 -9.11 -0.71
C SER A 187 19.35 -8.62 -2.11
N PRO A 188 18.15 -8.07 -2.34
CA PRO A 188 17.80 -7.43 -3.59
C PRO A 188 18.59 -6.13 -3.77
N TYR A 189 19.02 -5.86 -5.00
CA TYR A 189 19.68 -4.60 -5.32
C TYR A 189 19.42 -4.18 -6.77
N LEU A 190 19.41 -2.86 -6.98
CA LEU A 190 19.44 -2.22 -8.29
C LEU A 190 20.87 -1.71 -8.52
N TYR A 191 21.43 -1.95 -9.70
CA TYR A 191 22.83 -1.67 -9.99
C TYR A 191 23.08 -1.32 -11.46
N VAL A 192 24.26 -0.75 -11.74
CA VAL A 192 24.78 -0.52 -13.09
C VAL A 192 26.08 -1.29 -13.25
N THR A 193 26.19 -2.08 -14.32
CA THR A 193 27.40 -2.86 -14.67
C THR A 193 28.44 -1.99 -15.36
N HIS A 194 29.65 -2.53 -15.50
CA HIS A 194 30.77 -1.85 -16.13
C HIS A 194 30.55 -1.50 -17.62
N ASP A 195 29.62 -2.20 -18.29
CA ASP A 195 29.25 -1.95 -19.69
C ASP A 195 28.04 -0.99 -19.81
N GLY A 196 27.61 -0.38 -18.72
CA GLY A 196 26.48 0.54 -18.68
C GLY A 196 25.11 -0.14 -18.75
N SER A 197 25.02 -1.46 -18.53
CA SER A 197 23.72 -2.12 -18.38
C SER A 197 23.13 -1.81 -17.00
N LEU A 198 21.83 -1.48 -16.96
CA LEU A 198 21.07 -1.38 -15.73
C LEU A 198 20.61 -2.79 -15.32
N GLY A 199 21.05 -3.24 -14.16
CA GLY A 199 20.76 -4.55 -13.59
C GLY A 199 19.87 -4.45 -12.35
N ALA A 200 19.01 -5.43 -12.16
CA ALA A 200 18.35 -5.69 -10.88
C ALA A 200 18.57 -7.14 -10.49
N PHE A 201 19.04 -7.35 -9.26
CA PHE A 201 19.09 -8.65 -8.64
C PHE A 201 17.86 -8.82 -7.78
N LEU A 202 16.99 -9.72 -8.21
CA LEU A 202 15.79 -10.12 -7.49
C LEU A 202 16.00 -11.57 -7.05
N LEU A 203 15.78 -11.89 -5.78
CA LEU A 203 15.60 -13.27 -5.40
C LEU A 203 14.17 -13.67 -5.68
N GLU A 204 13.74 -13.95 -6.90
CA GLU A 204 12.52 -14.78 -7.00
C GLU A 204 13.01 -16.20 -6.87
N GLY A 205 13.15 -16.70 -5.63
CA GLY A 205 13.58 -18.02 -5.13
C GLY A 205 14.72 -18.75 -5.86
N ALA A 206 15.34 -18.11 -6.84
CA ALA A 206 16.66 -18.28 -7.40
C ALA A 206 17.09 -16.88 -7.86
N PRO A 207 18.38 -16.54 -7.78
CA PRO A 207 18.92 -15.30 -8.31
C PRO A 207 18.47 -15.06 -9.76
N LYS A 208 17.64 -14.03 -10.00
CA LYS A 208 17.33 -13.56 -11.35
C LYS A 208 17.92 -12.19 -11.56
N VAL A 209 18.91 -12.14 -12.44
CA VAL A 209 19.47 -10.90 -12.95
C VAL A 209 18.61 -10.45 -14.12
N LEU A 210 17.92 -9.33 -13.94
CA LEU A 210 17.29 -8.60 -15.04
C LEU A 210 18.26 -7.51 -15.48
N SER A 211 18.67 -7.49 -16.74
CA SER A 211 19.56 -6.46 -17.27
C SER A 211 18.97 -5.80 -18.49
N SER A 212 19.23 -4.50 -18.65
CA SER A 212 19.05 -3.81 -19.93
C SER A 212 20.11 -4.24 -20.94
N ALA A 213 20.04 -3.70 -22.16
CA ALA A 213 21.14 -3.75 -23.11
C ALA A 213 22.36 -2.96 -22.57
N ALA A 214 23.54 -3.35 -23.04
CA ALA A 214 24.79 -2.62 -22.79
C ALA A 214 24.68 -1.17 -23.29
N GLY A 215 25.28 -0.24 -22.54
CA GLY A 215 25.26 1.19 -22.84
C GLY A 215 23.93 1.90 -22.60
N ALA A 216 22.96 1.25 -21.93
CA ALA A 216 21.70 1.89 -21.54
C ALA A 216 21.92 3.07 -20.57
N VAL A 217 22.92 2.96 -19.70
CA VAL A 217 23.40 4.00 -18.80
C VAL A 217 24.73 4.52 -19.32
N ARG A 218 24.84 5.84 -19.42
CA ARG A 218 26.04 6.55 -19.88
C ARG A 218 26.61 7.44 -18.79
N ALA A 219 27.93 7.49 -18.71
CA ALA A 219 28.64 8.36 -17.79
C ALA A 219 28.34 9.84 -18.09
N ASN A 220 28.28 10.63 -17.03
CA ASN A 220 28.03 12.08 -17.03
C ASN A 220 26.67 12.50 -17.62
N GLU A 221 25.72 11.58 -17.70
CA GLU A 221 24.33 11.84 -18.09
C GLU A 221 23.36 11.50 -16.94
N TRP A 222 22.22 12.20 -16.90
CA TRP A 222 21.14 11.88 -15.97
C TRP A 222 20.31 10.73 -16.52
N HIS A 223 20.04 9.75 -15.65
CA HIS A 223 19.23 8.58 -15.95
C HIS A 223 18.12 8.43 -14.92
N HIS A 224 17.03 7.80 -15.33
CA HIS A 224 15.93 7.42 -14.45
C HIS A 224 15.69 5.92 -14.57
N ALA A 225 15.75 5.23 -13.43
CA ALA A 225 15.37 3.83 -13.34
C ALA A 225 14.03 3.73 -12.60
N LEU A 226 13.02 3.17 -13.27
CA LEU A 226 11.71 2.90 -12.70
C LEU A 226 11.36 1.42 -12.88
N ARG A 227 10.94 0.76 -11.81
CA ARG A 227 10.31 -0.56 -11.85
C ARG A 227 8.92 -0.49 -11.25
N GLN A 228 7.91 -0.88 -12.02
CA GLN A 228 6.51 -0.94 -11.57
C GLN A 228 6.10 -2.37 -11.16
N GLY A 229 5.24 -2.48 -10.14
CA GLY A 229 4.48 -3.70 -9.85
C GLY A 229 5.24 -4.83 -9.14
N LEU A 230 6.14 -4.51 -8.20
CA LEU A 230 6.77 -5.51 -7.33
C LEU A 230 5.72 -6.08 -6.35
N ARG A 231 5.43 -7.39 -6.39
CA ARG A 231 4.42 -8.03 -5.50
C ARG A 231 4.81 -7.89 -4.01
N ASN A 232 3.80 -7.83 -3.12
CA ASN A 232 3.86 -7.60 -1.65
C ASN A 232 5.22 -7.92 -1.01
N PRO A 233 5.86 -7.05 -0.22
CA PRO A 233 7.16 -7.26 0.45
C PRO A 233 7.29 -8.58 1.24
N LYS A 234 6.24 -9.08 1.90
CA LYS A 234 6.21 -10.43 2.48
C LYS A 234 6.14 -11.52 1.43
N SER A 235 5.33 -11.35 0.38
CA SER A 235 5.29 -12.30 -0.75
C SER A 235 6.58 -12.30 -1.55
N PHE A 236 7.22 -11.15 -1.70
CA PHE A 236 8.54 -10.93 -2.24
C PHE A 236 9.52 -11.67 -1.35
N VAL A 237 9.61 -11.37 -0.04
CA VAL A 237 10.49 -12.11 0.89
C VAL A 237 10.25 -13.62 0.89
N ILE A 238 9.00 -14.11 0.86
CA ILE A 238 8.67 -15.55 0.78
C ILE A 238 9.08 -16.16 -0.56
N GLN A 239 8.81 -15.46 -1.66
CA GLN A 239 9.27 -15.84 -2.99
C GLN A 239 10.80 -15.84 -3.03
N MET A 240 11.46 -14.90 -2.34
CA MET A 240 12.90 -14.71 -2.16
C MET A 240 13.57 -15.72 -1.27
N LEU A 241 12.83 -16.33 -0.33
CA LEU A 241 13.35 -17.31 0.60
C LEU A 241 13.08 -18.77 0.20
N GLY A 242 12.32 -19.05 -0.86
CA GLY A 242 12.17 -20.44 -1.33
C GLY A 242 11.11 -20.74 -2.40
N GLY A 243 10.18 -19.83 -2.68
CA GLY A 243 9.04 -20.10 -3.57
C GLY A 243 9.41 -20.48 -5.02
N TYR A 244 10.44 -19.86 -5.60
CA TYR A 244 10.84 -20.16 -6.99
C TYR A 244 11.72 -21.41 -7.12
N SER A 245 12.62 -21.68 -6.16
CA SER A 245 13.36 -22.95 -6.10
C SER A 245 12.39 -24.14 -6.02
N TRP A 246 11.33 -24.01 -5.23
CA TRP A 246 10.25 -25.00 -5.15
C TRP A 246 9.52 -25.16 -6.49
N ARG A 247 9.08 -24.06 -7.11
CA ARG A 247 8.38 -24.09 -8.40
C ARG A 247 9.21 -24.74 -9.49
N ARG A 248 10.49 -24.37 -9.59
CA ARG A 248 11.43 -24.94 -10.56
C ARG A 248 11.60 -26.45 -10.36
N ARG A 249 11.78 -26.92 -9.12
CA ARG A 249 11.90 -28.36 -8.83
C ARG A 249 10.62 -29.12 -9.14
N CYS A 250 9.45 -28.51 -8.91
CA CYS A 250 8.18 -29.09 -9.32
C CYS A 250 8.09 -29.21 -10.84
N GLN A 251 8.52 -28.20 -11.60
CA GLN A 251 8.58 -28.27 -13.07
C GLN A 251 9.56 -29.34 -13.57
N GLU A 252 10.79 -29.36 -13.04
CA GLU A 252 11.83 -30.35 -13.41
C GLU A 252 11.41 -31.78 -13.07
N SER A 253 10.67 -31.98 -11.99
CA SER A 253 10.15 -33.28 -11.55
C SER A 253 8.73 -33.57 -12.07
N ALA A 254 8.20 -32.70 -12.94
CA ALA A 254 6.82 -32.71 -13.45
C ALA A 254 5.74 -32.88 -12.37
N LEU A 255 6.02 -32.46 -11.13
CA LEU A 255 5.07 -32.49 -10.04
C LEU A 255 3.97 -31.47 -10.31
N PRO A 256 2.69 -31.86 -10.26
CA PRO A 256 1.58 -30.92 -10.30
C PRO A 256 1.77 -29.84 -9.23
N HIS A 257 1.55 -28.58 -9.60
CA HIS A 257 1.67 -27.43 -8.71
C HIS A 257 0.79 -26.27 -9.23
N ASN A 258 0.46 -25.34 -8.34
CA ASN A 258 -0.30 -24.14 -8.70
C ASN A 258 0.52 -23.21 -9.62
N SER A 259 -0.16 -22.56 -10.58
CA SER A 259 0.45 -21.67 -11.57
C SER A 259 0.88 -20.31 -10.99
N SER A 260 0.20 -19.89 -9.94
CA SER A 260 0.38 -18.63 -9.24
C SER A 260 -0.09 -18.78 -7.78
N PHE A 261 0.35 -17.88 -6.92
CA PHE A 261 0.04 -17.91 -5.49
C PHE A 261 -0.36 -16.52 -5.02
N SER A 262 -1.41 -16.43 -4.20
CA SER A 262 -1.90 -15.19 -3.59
C SER A 262 -2.47 -15.47 -2.20
N GLY A 263 -3.06 -14.47 -1.54
CA GLY A 263 -3.58 -14.60 -0.17
C GLY A 263 -2.51 -14.51 0.91
N VAL A 264 -1.34 -13.93 0.60
CA VAL A 264 -0.32 -13.58 1.60
C VAL A 264 -0.59 -12.17 2.09
N TYR A 265 -0.85 -12.03 3.39
CA TYR A 265 -1.13 -10.75 4.03
C TYR A 265 -0.73 -10.79 5.52
N GLY A 266 -0.70 -9.64 6.19
CA GLY A 266 -0.45 -9.56 7.63
C GLY A 266 -1.71 -9.89 8.44
N PHE A 267 -1.57 -10.60 9.56
CA PHE A 267 -2.72 -10.99 10.40
C PHE A 267 -3.09 -9.93 11.45
N SER A 268 -3.01 -8.64 11.09
CA SER A 268 -3.32 -7.58 12.05
C SER A 268 -4.83 -7.49 12.30
N GLU A 269 -5.24 -7.02 13.48
CA GLU A 269 -6.66 -6.84 13.78
C GLU A 269 -7.36 -5.80 12.89
N LYS A 270 -6.62 -5.02 12.08
CA LYS A 270 -7.17 -4.05 11.13
C LYS A 270 -7.31 -4.60 9.70
N SER A 271 -6.84 -5.82 9.45
CA SER A 271 -6.88 -6.40 8.10
C SER A 271 -8.30 -6.73 7.66
N ASP A 272 -8.76 -6.07 6.60
CA ASP A 272 -9.98 -6.41 5.89
C ASP A 272 -9.74 -7.61 4.97
N PHE A 273 -10.16 -8.79 5.41
CA PHE A 273 -9.98 -10.00 4.63
C PHE A 273 -10.77 -9.99 3.32
N GLN A 274 -11.92 -9.30 3.26
CA GLN A 274 -12.70 -9.23 2.04
C GLN A 274 -11.92 -8.50 0.94
N LEU A 275 -11.30 -7.37 1.30
CA LEU A 275 -10.42 -6.65 0.38
C LEU A 275 -9.24 -7.53 -0.07
N VAL A 276 -8.56 -8.18 0.88
CA VAL A 276 -7.44 -9.10 0.58
C VAL A 276 -7.87 -10.22 -0.38
N PHE A 277 -9.05 -10.80 -0.16
CA PHE A 277 -9.57 -11.87 -0.99
C PHE A 277 -9.91 -11.38 -2.39
N ARG A 278 -10.54 -10.21 -2.51
CA ARG A 278 -10.88 -9.58 -3.80
C ARG A 278 -9.64 -9.21 -4.60
N GLU A 279 -8.66 -8.56 -3.97
CA GLU A 279 -7.37 -8.28 -4.60
C GLU A 279 -6.65 -9.57 -5.02
N SER A 280 -6.74 -10.61 -4.19
CA SER A 280 -6.18 -11.91 -4.52
C SER A 280 -6.83 -12.53 -5.75
N LEU A 281 -8.15 -12.43 -5.90
CA LEU A 281 -8.88 -12.90 -7.07
C LEU A 281 -8.51 -12.13 -8.34
N MET A 282 -8.32 -10.80 -8.26
CA MET A 282 -7.93 -9.99 -9.41
C MET A 282 -6.47 -10.26 -9.86
N ALA A 283 -5.60 -10.65 -8.92
CA ALA A 283 -4.17 -10.80 -9.16
C ALA A 283 -3.71 -12.25 -9.45
N ILE A 284 -4.57 -13.24 -9.21
CA ILE A 284 -4.28 -14.67 -9.41
C ILE A 284 -4.42 -15.05 -10.89
N ALA A 285 -3.53 -15.91 -11.39
CA ALA A 285 -3.66 -16.50 -12.72
C ALA A 285 -4.47 -17.79 -12.66
N ASP A 286 -5.02 -18.22 -13.80
CA ASP A 286 -5.72 -19.51 -13.91
C ASP A 286 -4.84 -20.68 -13.42
N GLY A 287 -5.44 -21.62 -12.66
CA GLY A 287 -4.72 -22.67 -11.94
C GLY A 287 -3.92 -22.20 -10.72
N GLY A 288 -4.18 -21.00 -10.22
CA GLY A 288 -3.52 -20.42 -9.05
C GLY A 288 -4.13 -20.86 -7.71
N LEU A 289 -3.40 -20.59 -6.64
CA LEU A 289 -3.80 -20.89 -5.26
C LEU A 289 -3.88 -19.59 -4.44
N ILE A 290 -5.04 -19.34 -3.83
CA ILE A 290 -5.21 -18.28 -2.82
C ILE A 290 -5.16 -18.94 -1.44
N MET A 291 -4.16 -18.59 -0.64
CA MET A 291 -4.01 -19.09 0.73
C MET A 291 -4.94 -18.33 1.68
N CYS A 292 -5.53 -19.07 2.61
CA CYS A 292 -6.34 -18.57 3.71
C CYS A 292 -6.23 -19.54 4.90
N HIS A 293 -6.58 -19.09 6.11
CA HIS A 293 -6.57 -19.81 7.37
C HIS A 293 -7.96 -19.79 8.06
N PRO A 294 -9.07 -20.08 7.36
CA PRO A 294 -10.40 -20.01 7.95
C PRO A 294 -10.54 -20.95 9.13
N GLY A 295 -11.16 -20.46 10.20
CA GLY A 295 -11.43 -21.24 11.40
C GLY A 295 -12.65 -20.72 12.14
N LEU A 296 -13.31 -21.62 12.86
CA LEU A 296 -14.36 -21.23 13.80
C LEU A 296 -13.75 -20.32 14.87
N ARG A 297 -14.61 -19.50 15.50
CA ARG A 297 -14.19 -18.58 16.55
C ARG A 297 -13.45 -19.35 17.65
N GLY A 298 -12.14 -19.12 17.73
CA GLY A 298 -11.27 -19.71 18.73
C GLY A 298 -11.15 -18.83 19.96
N GLU A 299 -11.13 -19.46 21.14
CA GLU A 299 -10.93 -18.78 22.42
C GLU A 299 -9.50 -18.90 22.95
N ASP A 300 -8.64 -19.69 22.28
CA ASP A 300 -7.26 -19.92 22.69
C ASP A 300 -6.44 -18.62 22.60
N PRO A 301 -6.03 -18.03 23.73
CA PRO A 301 -5.24 -16.80 23.73
C PRO A 301 -3.82 -17.00 23.17
N ALA A 302 -3.34 -18.24 23.07
CA ALA A 302 -2.03 -18.56 22.49
C ALA A 302 -2.04 -18.54 20.95
N ASP A 303 -3.20 -18.54 20.28
CA ASP A 303 -3.28 -18.35 18.83
C ASP A 303 -3.26 -16.84 18.50
N PRO A 304 -2.15 -16.33 17.92
CA PRO A 304 -2.00 -14.91 17.61
C PRO A 304 -2.91 -14.47 16.45
N ILE A 305 -3.48 -15.40 15.67
CA ILE A 305 -4.29 -15.09 14.49
C ILE A 305 -5.75 -15.53 14.63
N ARG A 306 -6.21 -15.94 15.83
CA ARG A 306 -7.57 -16.46 16.08
C ARG A 306 -8.70 -15.55 15.55
N ASN A 307 -8.55 -14.23 15.71
CA ASN A 307 -9.51 -13.24 15.25
C ASN A 307 -9.57 -13.20 13.72
N GLN A 308 -8.42 -13.37 13.08
CA GLN A 308 -8.32 -13.39 11.64
C GLN A 308 -8.91 -14.66 11.05
N ARG A 309 -8.62 -15.84 11.64
CA ARG A 309 -9.24 -17.12 11.24
C ARG A 309 -10.77 -17.02 11.20
N TRP A 310 -11.36 -16.36 12.19
CA TRP A 310 -12.81 -16.14 12.26
C TRP A 310 -13.32 -15.25 11.12
N ARG A 311 -12.65 -14.13 10.83
CA ARG A 311 -13.03 -13.24 9.72
C ARG A 311 -12.93 -13.93 8.37
N GLU A 312 -11.88 -14.72 8.19
CA GLU A 312 -11.69 -15.55 6.99
C GLU A 312 -12.87 -16.52 6.82
N TRP A 313 -13.24 -17.21 7.90
CA TRP A 313 -14.39 -18.11 7.90
C TRP A 313 -15.70 -17.36 7.60
N GLN A 314 -15.92 -16.19 8.18
CA GLN A 314 -17.13 -15.38 7.96
C GLN A 314 -17.30 -15.02 6.49
N LEU A 315 -16.23 -14.59 5.81
CA LEU A 315 -16.30 -14.31 4.38
C LEU A 315 -16.63 -15.58 3.60
N LEU A 316 -15.85 -16.64 3.77
CA LEU A 316 -16.00 -17.89 3.00
C LEU A 316 -17.35 -18.59 3.21
N ALA A 317 -17.98 -18.39 4.37
CA ALA A 317 -19.30 -18.91 4.69
C ALA A 317 -20.47 -17.99 4.27
N SER A 318 -20.18 -16.78 3.78
CA SER A 318 -21.19 -15.78 3.42
C SER A 318 -21.67 -15.89 1.97
N ALA A 319 -22.82 -15.25 1.68
CA ALA A 319 -23.27 -15.06 0.30
C ALA A 319 -22.30 -14.16 -0.50
N GLN A 320 -21.60 -13.23 0.16
CA GLN A 320 -20.65 -12.32 -0.47
C GLN A 320 -19.52 -13.08 -1.18
N PHE A 321 -19.06 -14.20 -0.64
CA PHE A 321 -18.05 -15.03 -1.28
C PHE A 321 -18.45 -15.51 -2.67
N SER A 322 -19.72 -15.89 -2.84
CA SER A 322 -20.23 -16.29 -4.16
C SER A 322 -20.25 -15.12 -5.14
N THR A 323 -20.59 -13.92 -4.67
CA THR A 323 -20.54 -12.68 -5.47
C THR A 323 -19.12 -12.36 -5.90
N GLU A 324 -18.13 -12.40 -4.99
CA GLU A 324 -16.73 -12.12 -5.33
C GLU A 324 -16.18 -13.07 -6.40
N LEU A 325 -16.54 -14.36 -6.34
CA LEU A 325 -16.17 -15.34 -7.36
C LEU A 325 -16.83 -15.05 -8.71
N GLN A 326 -18.11 -14.66 -8.72
CA GLN A 326 -18.83 -14.31 -9.95
C GLN A 326 -18.25 -13.05 -10.60
N ASP A 327 -18.00 -12.01 -9.81
CA ASP A 327 -17.40 -10.75 -10.26
C ASP A 327 -16.02 -10.96 -10.89
N ALA A 328 -15.23 -11.87 -10.30
CA ALA A 328 -13.90 -12.23 -10.81
C ALA A 328 -13.93 -13.27 -11.95
N ASN A 329 -15.11 -13.77 -12.34
CA ASN A 329 -15.28 -14.91 -13.24
C ASN A 329 -14.40 -16.13 -12.85
N ALA A 330 -14.31 -16.38 -11.54
CA ALA A 330 -13.46 -17.40 -10.95
C ALA A 330 -14.28 -18.64 -10.55
N VAL A 331 -13.70 -19.81 -10.75
CA VAL A 331 -14.29 -21.10 -10.33
C VAL A 331 -13.35 -21.79 -9.37
N LEU A 332 -13.88 -22.27 -8.24
CA LEU A 332 -13.12 -23.08 -7.32
C LEU A 332 -12.90 -24.47 -7.90
N THR A 333 -11.65 -24.90 -7.89
CA THR A 333 -11.28 -26.28 -8.19
C THR A 333 -10.60 -26.92 -7.00
N ARG A 334 -10.69 -28.24 -6.91
CA ARG A 334 -9.90 -29.01 -5.97
C ARG A 334 -8.55 -29.27 -6.62
N PHE A 335 -7.46 -29.20 -5.86
CA PHE A 335 -6.15 -29.58 -6.38
C PHE A 335 -6.20 -31.05 -6.80
N GLN A 336 -6.22 -31.31 -8.11
CA GLN A 336 -6.22 -32.66 -8.65
C GLN A 336 -4.77 -33.08 -8.88
N TYR A 337 -4.34 -34.13 -8.20
CA TYR A 337 -3.16 -34.87 -8.64
C TYR A 337 -3.51 -35.50 -10.00
N ALA A 338 -2.66 -35.30 -11.01
CA ALA A 338 -2.71 -36.16 -12.18
C ALA A 338 -2.59 -37.61 -11.67
N SER A 339 -3.61 -38.44 -11.93
CA SER A 339 -3.59 -39.85 -11.54
C SER A 339 -2.35 -40.51 -12.14
N ALA A 340 -1.74 -41.43 -11.40
CA ALA A 340 -0.48 -42.10 -11.74
C ALA A 340 -0.42 -42.77 -13.14
N GLU A 341 -1.55 -42.87 -13.85
CA GLU A 341 -1.64 -43.41 -15.21
C GLU A 341 -1.08 -42.49 -16.29
N SER A 342 -0.84 -41.20 -16.04
CA SER A 342 -0.23 -40.27 -17.01
C SER A 342 1.32 -40.28 -17.01
N TRP A 343 1.94 -41.22 -16.29
CA TRP A 343 3.39 -41.28 -16.05
C TRP A 343 4.09 -42.49 -16.69
N ARG A 344 3.48 -43.11 -17.71
CA ARG A 344 4.13 -44.14 -18.53
C ARG A 344 4.44 -43.63 -19.93
#